data_AF-A0A6V8QSF4-F1
#
_entry.id   AF-A0A6V8QSF4-F1
#
_cell.length_a   1.000
_cell.length_b   1.000
_cell.length_c   1.000
_cell.angle_alpha   90.00
_cell.angle_beta   90.00
_cell.angle_gamma   90.00
#
_symmetry.space_group_name_H-M   'P 1'
#
loop_
_entity.id
_entity.type
_entity.pdbx_description
1 polymer ?
#
loop_
_entity_poly.entity_id
_entity_poly.type
_entity_poly.pdbx_seq_one_letter_code
_entity_poly.pdbx_strand_id
1 'polypeptide(L)'
;MARLGNMKKVVFLAGGTGVAPAMQVAQAVLDQSPEAHVHLLWAIRKREELQRANTPARRRPSWWQFWSTESNQLVELDSQLQDPSPVARQLKAMKAAYGKRLHIQVAIDDEQTQFRESDLQKAISSGNHQGVSPIVTPGCRLHDSSALELAPEFETPAAADDCKCGAGAGKNLFVISGPDGFVAHYSGPKRWLGGQQIQGPVGGVAGQLQRKYPGLANEWLVLKL
;
A
#
# COMPACT_ATOMS: atom_id res chain seq x y z
N MET A 1 10.88 2.67 12.23
CA MET A 1 10.58 3.63 11.14
C MET A 1 10.14 4.98 11.71
N ALA A 2 10.84 6.10 11.42
CA ALA A 2 10.56 7.40 12.05
C ALA A 2 9.17 8.00 11.73
N ARG A 3 8.69 7.85 10.48
CA ARG A 3 7.34 8.32 10.08
C ARG A 3 6.21 7.56 10.77
N LEU A 4 6.40 6.26 10.96
CA LEU A 4 5.37 5.38 11.54
C LEU A 4 5.25 5.58 13.07
N GLY A 5 6.36 5.86 13.77
CA GLY A 5 6.33 6.09 15.22
C GLY A 5 5.69 4.91 15.97
N ASN A 6 4.74 5.22 16.87
CA ASN A 6 3.95 4.21 17.58
C ASN A 6 2.78 3.66 16.77
N MET A 7 2.51 4.19 15.57
CA MET A 7 1.45 3.68 14.71
C MET A 7 1.81 2.29 14.18
N LYS A 8 0.79 1.52 13.80
CA LYS A 8 0.95 0.09 13.52
C LYS A 8 0.45 -0.33 12.14
N LYS A 9 -0.04 0.59 11.32
CA LYS A 9 -0.69 0.24 10.05
C LYS A 9 0.03 0.82 8.84
N VAL A 10 0.18 -0.03 7.84
CA VAL A 10 0.62 0.36 6.50
C VAL A 10 -0.34 -0.22 5.46
N VAL A 11 -0.82 0.63 4.56
CA VAL A 11 -1.46 0.21 3.32
C VAL A 11 -0.46 0.50 2.20
N PHE A 12 -0.12 -0.50 1.40
CA PHE A 12 0.80 -0.36 0.29
C PHE A 12 0.09 -0.73 -1.01
N LEU A 13 -0.09 0.22 -1.91
CA LEU A 13 -0.66 0.03 -3.24
C LEU A 13 0.44 -0.01 -4.30
N ALA A 14 0.66 -1.18 -4.87
CA ALA A 14 1.71 -1.46 -5.83
C ALA A 14 1.14 -1.69 -7.23
N GLY A 15 1.69 -1.03 -8.25
CA GLY A 15 1.45 -1.31 -9.66
C GLY A 15 2.65 -2.01 -10.29
N GLY A 16 2.42 -3.17 -10.91
CA GLY A 16 3.46 -3.95 -11.59
C GLY A 16 4.65 -4.26 -10.68
N THR A 17 5.84 -3.77 -11.04
CA THR A 17 7.10 -3.98 -10.28
C THR A 17 7.16 -3.26 -8.94
N GLY A 18 6.22 -2.33 -8.66
CA GLY A 18 6.07 -1.68 -7.34
C GLY A 18 5.82 -2.66 -6.18
N VAL A 19 5.56 -3.93 -6.46
CA VAL A 19 5.45 -4.99 -5.44
C VAL A 19 6.78 -5.30 -4.75
N ALA A 20 7.91 -5.08 -5.41
CA ALA A 20 9.23 -5.29 -4.81
C ALA A 20 9.47 -4.36 -3.60
N PRO A 21 9.33 -3.02 -3.71
CA PRO A 21 9.41 -2.15 -2.55
C PRO A 21 8.29 -2.41 -1.54
N ALA A 22 7.10 -2.84 -1.99
CA ALA A 22 6.01 -3.22 -1.09
C ALA A 22 6.40 -4.37 -0.15
N MET A 23 7.05 -5.42 -0.69
CA MET A 23 7.55 -6.55 0.10
C MET A 23 8.62 -6.11 1.11
N GLN A 24 9.54 -5.24 0.70
CA GLN A 24 10.58 -4.71 1.58
C GLN A 24 10.00 -3.91 2.74
N VAL A 25 9.03 -3.03 2.46
CA VAL A 25 8.32 -2.26 3.49
C VAL A 25 7.54 -3.19 4.42
N ALA A 26 6.81 -4.17 3.87
CA ALA A 26 6.05 -5.11 4.67
C ALA A 26 6.96 -5.88 5.65
N GLN A 27 8.09 -6.41 5.16
CA GLN A 27 9.07 -7.09 6.01
C GLN A 27 9.62 -6.16 7.10
N ALA A 28 10.11 -4.98 6.72
CA ALA A 28 10.70 -4.04 7.66
C ALA A 28 9.70 -3.61 8.77
N VAL A 29 8.43 -3.43 8.44
CA VAL A 29 7.38 -3.04 9.39
C VAL A 29 6.97 -4.19 10.30
N LEU A 30 6.74 -5.37 9.72
CA LEU A 30 6.21 -6.53 10.44
C LEU A 30 7.26 -7.22 11.34
N ASP A 31 8.54 -7.10 10.99
CA ASP A 31 9.66 -7.58 11.80
C ASP A 31 9.93 -6.64 12.99
N GLN A 32 9.66 -5.34 12.84
CA GLN A 32 9.88 -4.34 13.90
C GLN A 32 8.83 -4.39 15.01
N SER A 33 7.60 -4.85 14.74
CA SER A 33 6.54 -4.87 15.76
C SER A 33 5.54 -6.00 15.58
N PRO A 34 5.26 -6.80 16.63
CA PRO A 34 4.26 -7.87 16.57
C PRO A 34 2.83 -7.34 16.39
N GLU A 35 2.60 -6.07 16.71
CA GLU A 35 1.29 -5.40 16.58
C GLU A 35 1.08 -4.75 15.21
N ALA A 36 2.12 -4.70 14.37
CA ALA A 36 2.02 -4.08 13.07
C ALA A 36 1.16 -4.92 12.11
N HIS A 37 0.41 -4.23 11.25
CA HIS A 37 -0.45 -4.79 10.23
C HIS A 37 -0.17 -4.11 8.89
N VAL A 38 -0.08 -4.91 7.83
CA VAL A 38 0.19 -4.44 6.47
C VAL A 38 -0.87 -4.97 5.50
N HIS A 39 -1.48 -4.07 4.74
CA HIS A 39 -2.34 -4.39 3.61
C HIS A 39 -1.59 -4.09 2.31
N LEU A 40 -1.19 -5.14 1.59
CA LEU A 40 -0.55 -5.03 0.30
C LEU A 40 -1.59 -5.23 -0.80
N LEU A 41 -1.81 -4.20 -1.61
CA LEU A 41 -2.72 -4.17 -2.74
C LEU A 41 -1.89 -4.16 -4.02
N TRP A 42 -1.86 -5.24 -4.78
CA TRP A 42 -1.00 -5.39 -5.96
C TRP A 42 -1.82 -5.41 -7.26
N ALA A 43 -1.68 -4.37 -8.07
CA ALA A 43 -2.27 -4.30 -9.40
C ALA A 43 -1.28 -4.82 -10.44
N ILE A 44 -1.72 -5.81 -11.22
CA ILE A 44 -0.97 -6.42 -12.32
C ILE A 44 -1.79 -6.35 -13.60
N ARG A 45 -1.12 -6.39 -14.75
CA ARG A 45 -1.82 -6.36 -16.03
C ARG A 45 -2.42 -7.71 -16.35
N LYS A 46 -1.64 -8.77 -16.15
CA LYS A 46 -2.00 -10.12 -16.57
C LYS A 46 -1.84 -11.16 -15.47
N ARG A 47 -2.67 -12.21 -15.51
CA ARG A 47 -2.61 -13.32 -14.55
C ARG A 47 -1.27 -14.05 -14.56
N GLU A 48 -0.52 -14.00 -15.65
CA GLU A 48 0.79 -14.65 -15.74
C GLU A 48 1.83 -14.03 -14.78
N GLU A 49 1.60 -12.79 -14.31
CA GLU A 49 2.41 -12.18 -13.26
C GLU A 49 2.18 -12.87 -11.90
N LEU A 50 1.00 -13.47 -11.71
CA LEU A 50 0.61 -14.21 -10.51
C LEU A 50 0.88 -15.73 -10.63
N GLN A 51 0.69 -16.32 -11.81
CA GLN A 51 0.77 -17.77 -12.06
C GLN A 51 1.57 -18.08 -13.33
N ARG A 52 2.24 -19.23 -13.42
CA ARG A 52 2.96 -19.56 -14.66
C ARG A 52 1.97 -19.96 -15.77
N ALA A 53 2.28 -19.57 -17.01
CA ALA A 53 1.42 -19.76 -18.18
C ALA A 53 1.31 -21.22 -18.71
N ASN A 54 1.93 -22.23 -18.07
CA ASN A 54 2.15 -23.55 -18.69
C ASN A 54 1.82 -24.74 -17.80
N THR A 55 0.58 -24.83 -17.31
CA THR A 55 0.00 -26.14 -16.94
C THR A 55 -1.03 -26.55 -17.99
N PRO A 56 -0.85 -27.69 -18.70
CA PRO A 56 -1.92 -28.22 -19.56
C PRO A 56 -3.14 -28.42 -18.67
N ALA A 57 -4.30 -27.94 -19.11
CA ALA A 57 -5.56 -27.81 -18.37
C ALA A 57 -5.82 -28.96 -17.37
N ARG A 58 -5.19 -28.90 -16.20
CA ARG A 58 -5.47 -29.81 -15.10
C ARG A 58 -6.75 -29.25 -14.51
N ARG A 59 -7.85 -29.94 -14.80
CA ARG A 59 -9.24 -29.61 -14.48
C ARG A 59 -9.34 -28.48 -13.45
N ARG A 60 -9.73 -27.29 -13.92
CA ARG A 60 -10.13 -26.17 -13.05
C ARG A 60 -10.96 -26.76 -11.90
N PRO A 61 -10.53 -26.63 -10.64
CA PRO A 61 -11.34 -27.09 -9.52
C PRO A 61 -12.72 -26.43 -9.60
N SER A 62 -13.78 -27.22 -9.44
CA SER A 62 -15.17 -26.75 -9.54
C SER A 62 -15.51 -25.61 -8.58
N TRP A 63 -14.75 -25.43 -7.50
CA TRP A 63 -14.93 -24.30 -6.58
C TRP A 63 -14.59 -22.92 -7.20
N TRP A 64 -13.73 -22.86 -8.22
CA TRP A 64 -13.50 -21.63 -8.99
C TRP A 64 -14.67 -21.27 -9.91
N GLN A 65 -15.55 -22.22 -10.27
CA GLN A 65 -16.82 -21.90 -10.95
C GLN A 65 -17.82 -21.23 -10.00
N PHE A 66 -17.66 -21.39 -8.68
CA PHE A 66 -18.49 -20.69 -7.69
C PHE A 66 -17.99 -19.28 -7.38
N TRP A 67 -16.72 -18.95 -7.70
CA TRP A 67 -16.22 -17.57 -7.63
C TRP A 67 -16.52 -16.78 -8.92
N SER A 68 -16.90 -17.46 -10.01
CA SER A 68 -17.21 -16.83 -11.30
C SER A 68 -18.69 -16.47 -11.50
N THR A 69 -19.50 -16.47 -10.43
CA THR A 69 -20.87 -15.93 -10.49
C THR A 69 -20.95 -14.45 -10.09
N GLU A 70 -19.85 -13.83 -9.64
CA GLU A 70 -19.68 -12.38 -9.54
C GLU A 70 -18.38 -11.96 -10.24
N SER A 71 -18.50 -11.48 -11.48
CA SER A 71 -17.40 -11.27 -12.43
C SER A 71 -16.46 -10.08 -12.11
N ASN A 72 -16.27 -9.69 -10.85
CA ASN A 72 -15.57 -8.45 -10.48
C ASN A 72 -14.87 -8.47 -9.11
N GLN A 73 -14.46 -9.64 -8.61
CA GLN A 73 -13.91 -9.78 -7.26
C GLN A 73 -12.36 -9.79 -7.25
N LEU A 74 -11.76 -8.93 -6.42
CA LEU A 74 -10.31 -8.90 -6.17
C LEU A 74 -9.82 -10.27 -5.67
N VAL A 75 -8.63 -10.69 -6.12
CA VAL A 75 -8.04 -11.97 -5.71
C VAL A 75 -7.35 -11.80 -4.37
N GLU A 76 -7.84 -12.44 -3.31
CA GLU A 76 -7.06 -12.56 -2.07
C GLU A 76 -5.99 -13.64 -2.27
N LEU A 77 -4.72 -13.31 -2.00
CA LEU A 77 -3.66 -14.29 -2.10
C LEU A 77 -3.79 -15.29 -0.94
N ASP A 78 -4.33 -16.48 -1.21
CA ASP A 78 -4.48 -17.55 -0.23
C ASP A 78 -3.51 -18.72 -0.47
N SER A 79 -3.62 -19.75 0.36
CA SER A 79 -2.77 -20.95 0.28
C SER A 79 -3.01 -21.78 -1.00
N GLN A 80 -4.14 -21.60 -1.69
CA GLN A 80 -4.61 -22.46 -2.78
C GLN A 80 -4.20 -21.99 -4.19
N LEU A 81 -3.44 -20.90 -4.32
CA LEU A 81 -2.88 -20.48 -5.61
C LEU A 81 -2.01 -21.59 -6.22
N GLN A 82 -2.47 -22.15 -7.35
CA GLN A 82 -1.80 -23.21 -8.11
C GLN A 82 -0.71 -22.61 -9.02
N ASP A 83 0.41 -23.31 -9.12
CA ASP A 83 1.60 -22.93 -9.93
C ASP A 83 1.98 -21.43 -9.86
N PRO A 84 2.27 -20.91 -8.65
CA PRO A 84 2.59 -19.51 -8.44
C PRO A 84 3.87 -19.07 -9.18
N SER A 85 3.81 -17.86 -9.76
CA SER A 85 4.99 -17.17 -10.29
C SER A 85 6.06 -16.98 -9.20
N PRO A 86 7.32 -16.66 -9.55
CA PRO A 86 8.36 -16.40 -8.54
C PRO A 86 7.95 -15.34 -7.50
N VAL A 87 7.37 -14.22 -7.95
CA VAL A 87 6.89 -13.16 -7.06
C VAL A 87 5.74 -13.66 -6.19
N ALA A 88 4.77 -14.37 -6.78
CA ALA A 88 3.66 -14.93 -6.03
C ALA A 88 4.11 -15.96 -4.98
N ARG A 89 5.16 -16.75 -5.27
CA ARG A 89 5.77 -17.65 -4.28
C ARG A 89 6.34 -16.90 -3.09
N GLN A 90 7.04 -15.80 -3.35
CA GLN A 90 7.59 -14.96 -2.29
C GLN A 90 6.47 -14.33 -1.44
N LEU A 91 5.44 -13.77 -2.06
CA LEU A 91 4.29 -13.21 -1.35
C LEU A 91 3.54 -14.27 -0.51
N LYS A 92 3.37 -15.50 -1.03
CA LYS A 92 2.79 -16.62 -0.26
C LYS A 92 3.66 -16.97 0.94
N ALA A 93 4.99 -17.04 0.77
CA ALA A 93 5.90 -17.30 1.88
C ALA A 93 5.82 -16.21 2.95
N MET A 94 5.75 -14.94 2.55
CA MET A 94 5.54 -13.82 3.48
C MET A 94 4.21 -13.93 4.22
N LYS A 95 3.09 -14.22 3.52
CA LYS A 95 1.78 -14.39 4.17
C LYS A 95 1.80 -15.55 5.15
N ALA A 96 2.50 -16.65 4.84
CA ALA A 96 2.67 -17.76 5.78
C ALA A 96 3.49 -17.37 7.02
N ALA A 97 4.55 -16.57 6.85
CA ALA A 97 5.40 -16.11 7.95
C ALA A 97 4.69 -15.10 8.87
N TYR A 98 3.92 -14.16 8.30
CA TYR A 98 3.29 -13.07 9.06
C TYR A 98 1.84 -13.32 9.46
N GLY A 99 1.20 -14.35 8.87
CA GLY A 99 -0.17 -14.74 9.17
C GLY A 99 -1.16 -13.60 8.95
N LYS A 100 -2.07 -13.40 9.90
CA LYS A 100 -3.15 -12.40 9.83
C LYS A 100 -2.64 -10.94 9.82
N ARG A 101 -1.36 -10.71 10.10
CA ARG A 101 -0.75 -9.37 10.08
C ARG A 101 -0.43 -8.88 8.67
N LEU A 102 -0.37 -9.77 7.68
CA LEU A 102 -0.13 -9.43 6.29
C LEU A 102 -1.33 -9.85 5.43
N HIS A 103 -2.10 -8.86 4.99
CA HIS A 103 -3.18 -9.05 4.03
C HIS A 103 -2.69 -8.69 2.63
N ILE A 104 -2.99 -9.54 1.64
CA ILE A 104 -2.54 -9.35 0.25
C ILE A 104 -3.73 -9.53 -0.68
N GLN A 105 -4.06 -8.49 -1.42
CA GLN A 105 -5.07 -8.51 -2.48
C GLN A 105 -4.45 -8.17 -3.82
N VAL A 106 -4.96 -8.78 -4.89
CA VAL A 106 -4.46 -8.61 -6.25
C VAL A 106 -5.60 -8.16 -7.16
N ALA A 107 -5.35 -7.11 -7.93
CA ALA A 107 -6.19 -6.67 -9.04
C ALA A 107 -5.48 -7.01 -10.36
N ILE A 108 -6.23 -7.52 -11.33
CA ILE A 108 -5.78 -7.96 -12.65
C ILE A 108 -6.56 -7.18 -13.71
N ASP A 109 -5.86 -6.30 -14.43
CA ASP A 109 -6.48 -5.37 -15.40
C ASP A 109 -7.14 -6.12 -16.57
N ASP A 110 -6.50 -7.15 -17.13
CA ASP A 110 -7.06 -7.96 -18.24
C ASP A 110 -8.34 -8.72 -17.80
N GLU A 111 -8.57 -8.85 -16.49
CA GLU A 111 -9.79 -9.43 -15.91
C GLU A 111 -10.78 -8.34 -15.46
N GLN A 112 -10.55 -7.09 -15.86
CA GLN A 112 -11.37 -5.92 -15.54
C GLN A 112 -11.51 -5.63 -14.04
N THR A 113 -10.55 -6.10 -13.24
CA THR A 113 -10.50 -5.80 -11.80
C THR A 113 -9.50 -4.68 -11.53
N GLN A 114 -9.89 -3.73 -10.67
CA GLN A 114 -9.08 -2.58 -10.28
C GLN A 114 -9.41 -2.20 -8.84
N PHE A 115 -8.47 -1.60 -8.11
CA PHE A 115 -8.75 -1.07 -6.78
C PHE A 115 -9.57 0.22 -6.89
N ARG A 116 -10.79 0.21 -6.36
CA ARG A 116 -11.67 1.38 -6.34
C ARG A 116 -11.52 2.13 -5.03
N GLU A 117 -12.14 3.32 -4.96
CA GLU A 117 -12.23 4.12 -3.73
C GLU A 117 -12.68 3.27 -2.52
N SER A 118 -13.69 2.41 -2.71
CA SER A 118 -14.22 1.54 -1.66
C SER A 118 -13.21 0.53 -1.13
N ASP A 119 -12.37 -0.02 -2.00
CA ASP A 119 -11.35 -1.01 -1.62
C ASP A 119 -10.25 -0.35 -0.79
N LEU A 120 -9.81 0.84 -1.22
CA LEU A 120 -8.83 1.63 -0.50
C LEU A 120 -9.39 2.12 0.84
N GLN A 121 -10.65 2.60 0.87
CA GLN A 121 -11.33 2.96 2.11
C GLN A 121 -11.35 1.77 3.08
N LYS A 122 -11.74 0.58 2.60
CA LYS A 122 -11.79 -0.63 3.41
C LYS A 122 -10.41 -0.98 3.96
N ALA A 123 -9.36 -0.93 3.14
CA ALA A 123 -8.00 -1.23 3.58
C ALA A 123 -7.50 -0.24 4.64
N ILE A 124 -7.76 1.06 4.46
CA ILE A 124 -7.35 2.13 5.38
C ILE A 124 -8.16 2.07 6.69
N SER A 125 -9.45 1.75 6.61
CA SER A 125 -10.34 1.71 7.79
C SER A 125 -10.23 0.40 8.59
N SER A 126 -9.54 -0.62 8.05
CA SER A 126 -9.39 -1.92 8.71
C SER A 126 -8.43 -1.83 9.91
N GLY A 127 -8.97 -1.49 11.08
CA GLY A 127 -8.35 -1.72 12.38
C GLY A 127 -8.73 -0.69 13.44
N ASN A 128 -8.59 -1.05 14.71
CA ASN A 128 -8.95 -0.19 15.84
C ASN A 128 -8.34 1.21 15.75
N HIS A 129 -9.16 2.23 15.99
CA HIS A 129 -8.72 3.58 16.36
C HIS A 129 -8.21 3.50 17.80
N GLN A 130 -6.96 3.08 18.01
CA GLN A 130 -6.34 3.36 19.30
C GLN A 130 -6.13 4.87 19.37
N GLY A 131 -6.89 5.52 20.25
CA GLY A 131 -7.10 6.97 20.37
C GLY A 131 -5.87 7.79 20.79
N VAL A 132 -4.70 7.49 20.24
CA VAL A 132 -3.57 8.41 20.24
C VAL A 132 -3.87 9.45 19.16
N SER A 133 -4.27 10.64 19.59
CA SER A 133 -4.41 11.76 18.66
C SER A 133 -3.05 12.01 18.00
N PRO A 134 -2.94 11.95 16.66
CA PRO A 134 -1.70 12.21 15.99
C PRO A 134 -1.28 13.65 16.32
N ILE A 135 -0.14 13.80 17.01
CA ILE A 135 0.44 15.12 17.25
C ILE A 135 0.96 15.61 15.90
N VAL A 136 0.18 16.47 15.26
CA VAL A 136 0.59 17.15 14.04
C VAL A 136 1.36 18.39 14.44
N THR A 137 2.67 18.37 14.26
CA THR A 137 3.48 19.59 14.28
C THR A 137 3.57 20.12 12.84
N PRO A 138 2.95 21.27 12.53
CA PRO A 138 3.07 21.88 11.20
C PRO A 138 4.55 22.03 10.78
N GLY A 139 4.84 21.71 9.53
CA GLY A 139 6.20 21.75 8.98
C GLY A 139 7.07 20.53 9.32
N CYS A 140 6.59 19.55 10.09
CA CYS A 140 7.37 18.35 10.35
C CYS A 140 7.50 17.47 9.09
N ARG A 141 8.72 17.29 8.58
CA ARG A 141 9.00 16.47 7.39
C ARG A 141 8.54 15.00 7.52
N LEU A 142 8.40 14.50 8.74
CA LEU A 142 8.02 13.12 9.03
C LEU A 142 6.51 12.91 9.18
N HIS A 143 5.78 13.92 9.66
CA HIS A 143 4.38 13.78 10.09
C HIS A 143 3.43 14.86 9.56
N ASP A 144 3.91 15.85 8.81
CA ASP A 144 3.07 16.83 8.13
C ASP A 144 2.97 16.51 6.62
N SER A 145 1.75 16.29 6.15
CA SER A 145 1.46 15.98 4.75
C SER A 145 1.77 17.17 3.83
N SER A 146 1.59 18.40 4.29
CA SER A 146 1.91 19.60 3.50
C SER A 146 3.42 19.80 3.36
N ALA A 147 4.18 19.47 4.40
CA ALA A 147 5.65 19.50 4.33
C ALA A 147 6.21 18.49 3.32
N LEU A 148 5.49 17.39 3.07
CA LEU A 148 5.91 16.37 2.09
C LEU A 148 5.74 16.80 0.64
N GLU A 149 4.83 17.72 0.33
CA GLU A 149 4.56 18.07 -1.07
C GLU A 149 5.79 18.58 -1.82
N LEU A 150 6.69 19.26 -1.08
CA LEU A 150 7.95 19.80 -1.59
C LEU A 150 9.15 18.86 -1.36
N ALA A 151 8.91 17.69 -0.77
CA ALA A 151 9.99 16.78 -0.44
C ALA A 151 10.45 16.03 -1.70
N PRO A 152 11.78 15.94 -1.93
CA PRO A 152 12.33 15.24 -3.09
C PRO A 152 12.06 13.74 -3.00
N GLU A 153 12.02 13.06 -4.15
CA GLU A 153 11.82 11.61 -4.20
C GLU A 153 12.92 10.84 -3.45
N PHE A 154 14.17 11.27 -3.61
CA PHE A 154 15.34 10.69 -2.96
C PHE A 154 15.78 11.50 -1.75
N GLU A 155 14.90 11.64 -0.76
CA GLU A 155 15.26 12.32 0.48
C GLU A 155 16.42 11.61 1.19
N THR A 156 17.33 12.38 1.78
CA THR A 156 18.14 11.86 2.88
C THR A 156 17.19 11.40 4.00
N PRO A 157 17.38 10.20 4.57
CA PRO A 157 16.51 9.72 5.64
C PRO A 157 16.46 10.72 6.78
N ALA A 158 15.30 11.38 6.97
CA ALA A 158 15.09 12.26 8.11
C ALA A 158 15.24 11.42 9.38
N ALA A 159 16.17 11.83 10.23
CA ALA A 159 16.46 11.10 11.44
C ALA A 159 15.40 11.44 12.51
N ALA A 160 15.22 10.57 13.50
CA ALA A 160 14.12 10.72 14.47
C ALA A 160 14.26 12.01 15.32
N ASP A 161 15.47 12.54 15.44
CA ASP A 161 15.84 13.82 16.05
C ASP A 161 15.42 15.05 15.24
N ASP A 162 15.16 14.92 13.93
CA ASP A 162 14.55 15.98 13.11
C ASP A 162 13.05 16.19 13.44
N CYS A 163 12.45 15.28 14.20
CA CYS A 163 11.04 15.32 14.57
C CYS A 163 10.80 16.15 15.84
N LYS A 164 9.88 17.11 15.76
CA LYS A 164 9.41 17.91 16.92
C LYS A 164 8.00 17.54 17.38
N CYS A 165 7.47 16.39 16.96
CA CYS A 165 6.10 15.96 17.30
C CYS A 165 6.00 15.27 18.67
N GLY A 166 7.10 15.15 19.40
CA GLY A 166 7.15 14.48 20.70
C GLY A 166 7.46 12.98 20.61
N ALA A 167 7.75 12.37 21.76
CA ALA A 167 8.11 10.97 21.84
C ALA A 167 6.96 10.06 21.38
N GLY A 168 7.25 9.10 20.50
CA GLY A 168 6.27 8.14 19.99
C GLY A 168 5.36 8.68 18.88
N ALA A 169 5.51 9.93 18.46
CA ALA A 169 4.73 10.52 17.37
C ALA A 169 4.90 9.75 16.07
N GLY A 170 3.80 9.58 15.35
CA GLY A 170 3.72 8.75 14.16
C GLY A 170 2.44 8.95 13.38
N LYS A 171 2.45 8.57 12.10
CA LYS A 171 1.26 8.43 11.25
C LYS A 171 1.20 7.04 10.65
N ASN A 172 -0.01 6.51 10.44
CA ASN A 172 -0.18 5.35 9.57
C ASN A 172 0.30 5.71 8.16
N LEU A 173 0.79 4.74 7.40
CA LEU A 173 1.35 5.02 6.07
C LEU A 173 0.44 4.47 4.97
N PHE A 174 0.07 5.31 4.03
CA PHE A 174 -0.50 4.88 2.75
C PHE A 174 0.54 5.12 1.66
N VAL A 175 1.20 4.06 1.22
CA VAL A 175 2.29 4.11 0.25
C VAL A 175 1.79 3.66 -1.11
N ILE A 176 2.08 4.41 -2.16
CA ILE A 176 1.73 4.08 -3.54
C ILE A 176 3.01 3.98 -4.35
N SER A 177 3.22 2.85 -5.04
CA SER A 177 4.36 2.68 -5.93
C SER A 177 3.97 2.04 -7.25
N GLY A 178 4.54 2.52 -8.36
CA GLY A 178 4.28 1.97 -9.68
C GLY A 178 4.59 2.98 -10.80
N PRO A 179 4.17 2.71 -12.05
CA PRO A 179 4.33 3.64 -13.15
C PRO A 179 3.73 5.02 -12.86
N ASP A 180 4.28 6.09 -13.43
CA ASP A 180 3.83 7.47 -13.18
C ASP A 180 2.32 7.67 -13.31
N GLY A 181 1.69 7.09 -14.35
CA GLY A 181 0.25 7.15 -14.55
C GLY A 181 -0.56 6.46 -13.44
N PHE A 182 -0.03 5.36 -12.89
CA PHE A 182 -0.63 4.64 -11.77
C PHE A 182 -0.55 5.48 -10.49
N VAL A 183 0.64 6.01 -10.17
CA VAL A 183 0.84 6.88 -9.00
C VAL A 183 -0.05 8.12 -9.11
N ALA A 184 -0.10 8.76 -10.28
CA ALA A 184 -0.91 9.94 -10.53
C ALA A 184 -2.41 9.67 -10.37
N HIS A 185 -2.90 8.52 -10.85
CA HIS A 185 -4.30 8.12 -10.70
C HIS A 185 -4.71 7.97 -9.23
N TYR A 186 -3.89 7.28 -8.43
CA TYR A 186 -4.25 6.95 -7.05
C TYR A 186 -3.91 8.04 -6.03
N SER A 187 -2.88 8.85 -6.28
CA SER A 187 -2.35 9.79 -5.28
C SER A 187 -2.05 11.20 -5.81
N GLY A 188 -2.37 11.47 -7.07
CA GLY A 188 -1.99 12.71 -7.76
C GLY A 188 -0.54 12.69 -8.25
N PRO A 189 -0.21 13.45 -9.32
CA PRO A 189 1.09 13.37 -9.95
C PRO A 189 2.21 13.84 -9.01
N LYS A 190 3.38 13.21 -9.12
CA LYS A 190 4.63 13.82 -8.66
C LYS A 190 4.92 15.07 -9.51
N ARG A 191 5.71 16.01 -8.98
CA ARG A 191 6.02 17.28 -9.67
C ARG A 191 7.52 17.42 -9.88
N TRP A 192 7.92 18.22 -10.86
CA TRP A 192 9.30 18.65 -11.03
C TRP A 192 9.48 20.07 -10.49
N LEU A 193 10.48 20.27 -9.65
CA LEU A 193 10.84 21.58 -9.10
C LEU A 193 12.35 21.66 -8.93
N GLY A 194 12.99 22.69 -9.49
CA GLY A 194 14.43 22.90 -9.33
C GLY A 194 15.31 21.74 -9.82
N GLY A 195 14.88 21.03 -10.87
CA GLY A 195 15.62 19.88 -11.41
C GLY A 195 15.49 18.58 -10.60
N GLN A 196 14.63 18.55 -9.58
CA GLN A 196 14.33 17.34 -8.80
C GLN A 196 12.86 16.98 -8.92
N GLN A 197 12.58 15.68 -8.88
CA GLN A 197 11.22 15.19 -8.72
C GLN A 197 10.83 15.27 -7.23
N ILE A 198 9.69 15.90 -6.94
CA ILE A 198 9.10 16.06 -5.60
C ILE A 198 7.76 15.32 -5.52
N GLN A 199 7.30 14.99 -4.31
CA GLN A 199 6.05 14.25 -4.07
C GLN A 199 4.83 14.95 -4.69
N GLY A 200 4.75 16.29 -4.62
CA GLY A 200 3.57 17.06 -4.99
C GLY A 200 2.36 16.84 -4.06
N PRO A 201 1.27 17.60 -4.25
CA PRO A 201 0.08 17.49 -3.41
C PRO A 201 -0.59 16.11 -3.52
N VAL A 202 -1.28 15.71 -2.46
CA VAL A 202 -2.12 14.50 -2.48
C VAL A 202 -3.36 14.76 -3.32
N GLY A 203 -3.52 13.98 -4.39
CA GLY A 203 -4.63 14.02 -5.33
C GLY A 203 -5.16 12.62 -5.64
N GLY A 204 -5.78 12.46 -6.82
CA GLY A 204 -6.30 11.17 -7.25
C GLY A 204 -7.35 10.59 -6.30
N VAL A 205 -7.42 9.26 -6.23
CA VAL A 205 -8.34 8.54 -5.32
C VAL A 205 -8.05 8.84 -3.85
N ALA A 206 -6.78 8.91 -3.44
CA ALA A 206 -6.38 9.25 -2.07
C ALA A 206 -6.87 10.64 -1.65
N GLY A 207 -6.72 11.64 -2.53
CA GLY A 207 -7.22 12.98 -2.29
C GLY A 207 -8.75 13.05 -2.24
N GLN A 208 -9.45 12.23 -3.03
CA GLN A 208 -10.92 12.09 -2.93
C GLN A 208 -11.32 11.51 -1.56
N LEU A 209 -10.63 10.46 -1.10
CA LEU A 209 -10.85 9.87 0.21
C LEU A 209 -10.60 10.87 1.35
N GLN A 210 -9.51 11.65 1.29
CA GLN A 210 -9.22 12.66 2.32
C GLN A 210 -10.28 13.77 2.37
N ARG A 211 -10.83 14.20 1.22
CA ARG A 211 -11.94 15.17 1.20
C ARG A 211 -13.22 14.60 1.80
N LYS A 212 -13.50 13.32 1.54
CA LYS A 212 -14.69 12.62 2.05
C LYS A 212 -14.58 12.27 3.53
N TYR A 213 -13.36 11.97 3.99
CA TYR A 213 -13.06 11.57 5.36
C TYR A 213 -11.86 12.39 5.89
N PRO A 214 -12.06 13.65 6.33
CA PRO A 214 -10.96 14.54 6.73
C PRO A 214 -10.04 13.99 7.83
N GLY A 215 -10.56 13.12 8.70
CA GLY A 215 -9.75 12.42 9.72
C GLY A 215 -8.61 11.59 9.14
N LEU A 216 -8.74 11.12 7.90
CA LEU A 216 -7.67 10.37 7.22
C LEU A 216 -6.42 11.22 6.99
N ALA A 217 -6.54 12.51 6.71
CA ALA A 217 -5.37 13.39 6.52
C ALA A 217 -4.58 13.58 7.83
N ASN A 218 -5.26 13.48 8.96
CA ASN A 218 -4.64 13.57 10.28
C ASN A 218 -3.98 12.25 10.70
N GLU A 219 -4.60 11.12 10.40
CA GLU A 219 -4.11 9.80 10.84
C GLU A 219 -3.12 9.14 9.85
N TRP A 220 -3.20 9.48 8.56
CA TRP A 220 -2.47 8.82 7.48
C TRP A 220 -1.55 9.78 6.73
N LEU A 221 -0.35 9.29 6.45
CA LEU A 221 0.61 9.94 5.58
C LEU A 221 0.62 9.24 4.22
N VAL A 222 0.35 9.98 3.16
CA VAL A 222 0.39 9.46 1.79
C VAL A 222 1.79 9.65 1.23
N LEU A 223 2.41 8.57 0.76
CA LEU A 223 3.76 8.56 0.21
C LEU A 223 3.75 7.97 -1.20
N LYS A 224 4.49 8.58 -2.12
CA LYS A 224 4.59 8.18 -3.53
C LYS A 224 6.02 7.71 -3.81
N LEU A 225 6.17 6.46 -4.25
CA LEU A 225 7.45 5.81 -4.56
C LEU A 225 7.55 5.46 -6.05
#